data_AF-A0A0S8BUE6-F1
#
_entry.id   AF-A0A0S8BUE6-F1
#
_cell.length_a   1.000
_cell.length_b   1.000
_cell.length_c   1.000
_cell.angle_alpha   90.00
_cell.angle_beta   90.00
_cell.angle_gamma   90.00
#
_symmetry.space_group_name_H-M   'P 1'
#
loop_
_entity.id
_entity.type
_entity.pdbx_description
1 polymer ?
#
loop_
_entity_poly.entity_id
_entity_poly.type
_entity_poly.pdbx_seq_one_letter_code
_entity_poly.pdbx_strand_id
1 'polypeptide(L)'
;MGWTTKIMVLCSAVVMWTAACKVDSDDVQEWKGTVKGPARLTAVIRSDRYSPELRTEAAMAMVEMDRSDVDGVTLLRKSLDDLQTEDPRAGQAIVTGMIPRLKALLATEPEPESGGLDPVQVRAKDAAYMVIPYARTEDRDPLVRSVVGWYSVDFEGRSLAGDYSAEQVTRALGAEAAEMLVDTLDEKMTPQAMIKIAEIIAEDGNEATKKRAADRLIEIERRMEKPAFVSWLGEQIRASVKASGEELDPQRIDALALYNRENYVNQGALAAMHHLGGQEAVATRLLRIADTKPGPNDPEAWVERLSTRRATALKALEGHVGRVHLNRLLAIALDPSNPIEVRDYAFDRVGDIQSADAIPRLWPLVERVGCGGGTCAAAQKLDKRLRWRAGELVLSLSGPSMISPFSQRLPAVPGIEYEPEELEGYATRMSQMTPPPTSAVLGLLDSQQWWNRVVALRYLERRGGEADIPAMKRLVSDETQVSGQGWSELNPPVKTVGQVAQAAIEALRTREQSEQRGE
;
A
#
# COMPACT_ATOMS: atom_id res chain seq x y z
N MET A 1 80.60 63.16 23.09
CA MET A 1 80.38 62.23 21.96
C MET A 1 81.25 61.01 22.17
N GLY A 2 80.69 59.80 22.03
CA GLY A 2 81.44 58.54 22.12
C GLY A 2 81.11 57.70 23.37
N TRP A 3 79.96 57.02 23.32
CA TRP A 3 79.49 56.03 24.30
C TRP A 3 80.30 54.73 24.21
N THR A 4 80.78 54.25 25.34
CA THR A 4 80.93 52.80 25.60
C THR A 4 80.50 52.55 27.04
N THR A 5 79.51 51.68 27.24
CA THR A 5 79.17 51.20 28.58
C THR A 5 78.86 49.72 28.51
N LYS A 6 79.50 49.02 29.45
CA LYS A 6 79.63 47.59 29.60
C LYS A 6 78.36 46.98 30.18
N ILE A 7 78.01 45.83 29.62
CA ILE A 7 77.52 44.58 30.24
C ILE A 7 77.21 44.65 31.75
N MET A 8 75.97 44.30 32.12
CA MET A 8 75.71 43.53 33.34
C MET A 8 74.58 42.53 33.09
N VAL A 9 74.92 41.26 33.27
CA VAL A 9 74.10 40.06 33.17
C VAL A 9 73.19 39.98 34.39
N LEU A 10 71.89 39.75 34.19
CA LEU A 10 71.00 39.22 35.23
C LEU A 10 70.23 38.03 34.66
N CYS A 11 70.68 36.83 35.04
CA CYS A 11 69.95 35.58 34.81
C CYS A 11 68.69 35.57 35.68
N SER A 12 67.52 35.43 35.06
CA SER A 12 66.31 34.97 35.73
C SER A 12 65.74 33.82 34.92
N ALA A 13 66.01 32.60 35.40
CA ALA A 13 65.46 31.38 34.87
C ALA A 13 63.99 31.28 35.30
N VAL A 14 63.08 31.69 34.41
CA VAL A 14 61.66 31.30 34.49
C VAL A 14 61.55 29.95 33.80
N VAL A 15 61.52 28.89 34.60
CA VAL A 15 61.12 27.55 34.16
C VAL A 15 59.61 27.60 33.89
N MET A 16 59.24 27.87 32.63
CA MET A 16 57.86 27.67 32.18
C MET A 16 57.57 26.17 32.20
N TRP A 17 56.68 25.76 33.09
CA TRP A 17 56.01 24.48 32.99
C TRP A 17 55.16 24.48 31.72
N THR A 18 55.64 23.82 30.67
CA THR A 18 54.80 23.44 29.53
C THR A 18 53.91 22.28 29.98
N ALA A 19 52.78 22.59 30.63
CA ALA A 19 51.65 21.67 30.63
C ALA A 19 51.19 21.57 29.17
N ALA A 20 51.60 20.49 28.48
CA ALA A 20 50.99 20.13 27.21
C ALA A 20 49.49 19.95 27.48
N CYS A 21 48.64 20.82 26.93
CA CYS A 21 47.19 20.70 27.01
C CYS A 21 46.78 19.35 26.42
N LYS A 22 46.61 18.37 27.30
CA LYS A 22 46.17 17.03 26.95
C LYS A 22 44.67 17.12 26.68
N VAL A 23 44.26 16.81 25.45
CA VAL A 23 42.84 16.77 25.09
C VAL A 23 42.13 15.75 25.99
N ASP A 24 41.04 16.17 26.61
CA ASP A 24 40.21 15.33 27.49
C ASP A 24 38.73 15.33 27.08
N SER A 25 37.87 14.75 27.92
CA SER A 25 36.43 14.64 27.66
C SER A 25 35.77 16.01 27.57
N ASP A 26 36.19 16.98 28.40
CA ASP A 26 35.55 18.30 28.44
C ASP A 26 35.80 19.05 27.13
N ASP A 27 37.03 18.95 26.59
CA ASP A 27 37.36 19.46 25.25
C ASP A 27 36.45 18.87 24.17
N VAL A 28 36.22 17.55 24.20
CA VAL A 28 35.36 16.84 23.23
C VAL A 28 33.92 17.35 23.30
N GLN A 29 33.40 17.60 24.51
CA GLN A 29 32.05 18.11 24.71
C GLN A 29 31.91 19.55 24.19
N GLU A 30 32.88 20.42 24.50
CA GLU A 30 32.88 21.81 24.05
C GLU A 30 32.92 21.90 22.51
N TRP A 31 33.69 21.03 21.86
CA TRP A 31 33.91 21.11 20.42
C TRP A 31 32.66 20.89 19.58
N LYS A 32 31.63 20.19 20.06
CA LYS A 32 30.37 19.96 19.31
C LYS A 32 29.75 21.26 18.77
N GLY A 33 29.81 22.33 19.57
CA GLY A 33 29.25 23.63 19.22
C GLY A 33 30.20 24.56 18.45
N THR A 34 31.44 24.15 18.18
CA THR A 34 32.46 25.04 17.60
C THR A 34 32.64 24.82 16.11
N VAL A 35 32.95 25.89 15.36
CA VAL A 35 33.18 25.83 13.90
C VAL A 35 34.24 24.77 13.53
N LYS A 36 35.35 24.71 14.28
CA LYS A 36 36.45 23.74 14.05
C LYS A 36 36.20 22.37 14.68
N GLY A 37 35.11 22.20 15.43
CA GLY A 37 34.76 21.00 16.16
C GLY A 37 34.77 19.72 15.33
N PRO A 38 34.06 19.65 14.19
CA PRO A 38 34.00 18.45 13.36
C PRO A 38 35.39 17.94 12.94
N ALA A 39 36.27 18.84 12.51
CA ALA A 39 37.63 18.48 12.13
C ALA A 39 38.46 17.98 13.32
N ARG A 40 38.29 18.58 14.51
CA ARG A 40 38.98 18.15 15.73
C ARG A 40 38.47 16.79 16.22
N LEU A 41 37.16 16.58 16.24
CA LEU A 41 36.54 15.30 16.61
C LEU A 41 36.99 14.18 15.67
N THR A 42 37.01 14.43 14.35
CA THR A 42 37.53 13.47 13.35
C THR A 42 38.99 13.12 13.63
N ALA A 43 39.83 14.12 13.95
CA ALA A 43 41.23 13.91 14.28
C ALA A 43 41.42 13.08 15.57
N VAL A 44 40.54 13.25 16.58
CA VAL A 44 40.55 12.42 17.79
C VAL A 44 40.18 10.97 17.43
N ILE A 45 39.08 10.75 16.72
CA ILE A 45 38.59 9.43 16.32
C ILE A 45 39.68 8.63 15.59
N ARG A 46 40.44 9.28 14.70
CA ARG A 46 41.44 8.61 13.86
C ARG A 46 42.82 8.43 14.49
N SER A 47 43.20 9.27 15.45
CA SER A 47 44.59 9.31 15.92
C SER A 47 44.89 8.24 16.98
N ASP A 48 45.91 7.43 16.73
CA ASP A 48 46.38 6.36 17.61
C ASP A 48 46.85 6.85 19.01
N ARG A 49 47.19 8.13 19.13
CA ARG A 49 47.67 8.77 20.37
C ARG A 49 46.63 8.89 21.49
N TYR A 50 45.35 8.77 21.16
CA TYR A 50 44.25 8.90 22.13
C TYR A 50 43.75 7.55 22.61
N SER A 51 43.26 7.49 23.85
CA SER A 51 42.68 6.25 24.40
C SER A 51 41.42 5.84 23.62
N PRO A 52 41.08 4.55 23.54
CA PRO A 52 39.84 4.09 22.91
C PRO A 52 38.58 4.78 23.47
N GLU A 53 38.58 5.08 24.77
CA GLU A 53 37.47 5.77 25.44
C GLU A 53 37.29 7.20 24.92
N LEU A 54 38.36 7.99 24.83
CA LEU A 54 38.28 9.37 24.33
C LEU A 54 37.88 9.42 22.84
N ARG A 55 38.28 8.41 22.06
CA ARG A 55 37.83 8.26 20.66
C ARG A 55 36.36 7.91 20.57
N THR A 56 35.88 7.07 21.48
CA THR A 56 34.45 6.72 21.60
C THR A 56 33.63 7.95 22.00
N GLU A 57 34.11 8.76 22.94
CA GLU A 57 33.48 10.04 23.31
C GLU A 57 33.43 11.01 22.13
N ALA A 58 34.52 11.13 21.37
CA ALA A 58 34.54 11.96 20.17
C ALA A 58 33.57 11.46 19.09
N ALA A 59 33.43 10.14 18.94
CA ALA A 59 32.47 9.53 18.03
C ALA A 59 31.01 9.79 18.48
N MET A 60 30.71 9.65 19.77
CA MET A 60 29.38 10.01 20.31
C MET A 60 29.09 11.51 20.19
N ALA A 61 30.11 12.35 20.36
CA ALA A 61 29.98 13.79 20.16
C ALA A 61 29.60 14.15 18.71
N MET A 62 30.04 13.37 17.71
CA MET A 62 29.59 13.53 16.32
C MET A 62 28.11 13.16 16.13
N VAL A 63 27.59 12.18 16.86
CA VAL A 63 26.17 11.78 16.81
C VAL A 63 25.28 12.85 17.44
N GLU A 64 25.70 13.41 18.58
CA GLU A 64 24.93 14.41 19.32
C GLU A 64 25.02 15.81 18.69
N MET A 65 26.00 16.04 17.82
CA MET A 65 26.24 17.33 17.18
C MET A 65 25.00 17.85 16.44
N ASP A 66 24.54 19.04 16.83
CA ASP A 66 23.39 19.70 16.23
C ASP A 66 23.83 20.92 15.43
N ARG A 67 24.04 20.72 14.13
CA ARG A 67 24.53 21.75 13.20
C ARG A 67 23.88 21.63 11.84
N SER A 68 23.64 22.77 11.19
CA SER A 68 23.04 22.83 9.86
C SER A 68 24.06 22.83 8.72
N ASP A 69 25.31 23.18 9.00
CA ASP A 69 26.37 23.31 7.98
C ASP A 69 27.19 22.03 7.78
N VAL A 70 27.12 21.09 8.73
CA VAL A 70 27.87 19.83 8.72
C VAL A 70 27.03 18.73 9.35
N ASP A 71 26.90 17.60 8.65
CA ASP A 71 26.31 16.38 9.20
C ASP A 71 27.38 15.53 9.92
N GLY A 72 27.23 15.42 11.24
CA GLY A 72 28.11 14.64 12.10
C GLY A 72 28.05 13.14 11.87
N VAL A 73 26.88 12.59 11.53
CA VAL A 73 26.71 11.14 11.30
C VAL A 73 27.43 10.74 10.00
N THR A 74 27.32 11.54 8.95
CA THR A 74 28.10 11.34 7.71
C THR A 74 29.62 11.40 7.95
N LEU A 75 30.09 12.37 8.75
CA LEU A 75 31.54 12.46 9.07
C LEU A 75 32.02 11.28 9.91
N LEU A 76 31.21 10.83 10.87
CA LEU A 76 31.47 9.64 11.66
C LEU A 76 31.58 8.40 10.75
N ARG A 77 30.62 8.21 9.84
CA ARG A 77 30.65 7.10 8.85
C ARG A 77 31.97 7.04 8.12
N LYS A 78 32.36 8.17 7.51
CA LYS A 78 33.61 8.29 6.77
C LYS A 78 34.83 7.98 7.64
N SER A 79 34.83 8.45 8.88
CA SER A 79 35.93 8.19 9.82
C SER A 79 36.05 6.71 10.19
N LEU A 80 34.93 6.01 10.35
CA LEU A 80 34.90 4.57 10.61
C LEU A 80 35.29 3.75 9.37
N ASP A 81 34.86 4.15 8.17
CA ASP A 81 35.27 3.51 6.91
C ASP A 81 36.79 3.63 6.66
N ASP A 82 37.35 4.82 6.89
CA ASP A 82 38.80 5.05 6.81
C ASP A 82 39.54 4.18 7.84
N LEU A 83 39.07 4.13 9.09
CA LEU A 83 39.64 3.28 10.14
C LEU A 83 39.51 1.80 9.83
N GLN A 84 38.41 1.35 9.23
CA GLN A 84 38.25 -0.05 8.84
C GLN A 84 39.29 -0.47 7.79
N THR A 85 39.79 0.48 7.01
CA THR A 85 40.86 0.25 6.02
C THR A 85 42.25 0.34 6.66
N GLU A 86 42.47 1.31 7.55
CA GLU A 86 43.76 1.66 8.13
C GLU A 86 44.11 0.84 9.39
N ASP A 87 43.16 0.71 10.32
CA ASP A 87 43.26 -0.02 11.58
C ASP A 87 41.89 -0.60 12.01
N PRO A 88 41.54 -1.80 11.50
CA PRO A 88 40.26 -2.45 11.81
C PRO A 88 40.04 -2.69 13.31
N ARG A 89 41.13 -2.87 14.09
CA ARG A 89 41.03 -3.13 15.53
C ARG A 89 40.63 -1.86 16.27
N ALA A 90 41.19 -0.71 15.90
CA ALA A 90 40.78 0.57 16.45
C ALA A 90 39.32 0.89 16.10
N GLY A 91 38.92 0.69 14.84
CA GLY A 91 37.53 0.87 14.41
C GLY A 91 36.55 0.03 15.24
N GLN A 92 36.85 -1.27 15.41
CA GLN A 92 36.02 -2.17 16.21
C GLN A 92 35.97 -1.78 17.70
N ALA A 93 37.10 -1.33 18.29
CA ALA A 93 37.13 -0.90 19.68
C ALA A 93 36.24 0.33 19.93
N ILE A 94 36.25 1.29 19.01
CA ILE A 94 35.39 2.48 19.06
C ILE A 94 33.92 2.06 18.94
N VAL A 95 33.57 1.26 17.94
CA VAL A 95 32.19 0.80 17.73
C VAL A 95 31.68 0.03 18.96
N THR A 96 32.51 -0.84 19.54
CA THR A 96 32.16 -1.58 20.77
C THR A 96 31.85 -0.63 21.93
N GLY A 97 32.60 0.45 22.08
CA GLY A 97 32.33 1.48 23.09
C GLY A 97 31.08 2.33 22.80
N MET A 98 30.75 2.55 21.52
CA MET A 98 29.58 3.32 21.11
C MET A 98 28.26 2.59 21.36
N ILE A 99 28.19 1.29 21.07
CA ILE A 99 26.97 0.49 21.13
C ILE A 99 26.16 0.67 22.43
N PRO A 100 26.72 0.51 23.64
CA PRO A 100 25.93 0.69 24.87
C PRO A 100 25.37 2.12 25.02
N ARG A 101 26.09 3.14 24.53
CA ARG A 101 25.68 4.56 24.61
C ARG A 101 24.58 4.88 23.60
N LEU A 102 24.71 4.38 22.37
CA LEU A 102 23.67 4.49 21.34
C LEU A 102 22.38 3.80 21.80
N LYS A 103 22.48 2.59 22.36
CA LYS A 103 21.31 1.89 22.92
C LYS A 103 20.63 2.68 24.04
N ALA A 104 21.40 3.37 24.88
CA ALA A 104 20.83 4.21 25.93
C ALA A 104 20.05 5.39 25.33
N LEU A 105 20.59 6.08 24.32
CA LEU A 105 19.89 7.17 23.63
C LEU A 105 18.59 6.70 22.96
N LEU A 106 18.60 5.50 22.36
CA LEU A 106 17.41 4.91 21.72
C LEU A 106 16.34 4.48 22.71
N ALA A 107 16.71 4.17 23.95
CA ALA A 107 15.80 3.74 25.00
C ALA A 107 15.13 4.92 25.74
N THR A 108 15.60 6.15 25.54
CA THR A 108 15.00 7.34 26.18
C THR A 108 13.57 7.54 25.67
N GLU A 109 12.61 7.67 26.59
CA GLU A 109 11.23 7.98 26.23
C GLU A 109 11.12 9.44 25.78
N PRO A 110 10.30 9.75 24.76
CA PRO A 110 10.08 11.13 24.33
C PRO A 110 9.45 11.94 25.48
N GLU A 111 9.99 13.13 25.75
CA GLU A 111 9.37 14.05 26.71
C GLU A 111 8.01 14.52 26.19
N PRO A 112 6.91 14.42 26.97
CA PRO A 112 5.56 14.76 26.51
C PRO A 112 5.38 16.21 26.05
N GLU A 113 6.26 17.13 26.48
CA GLU A 113 6.11 18.58 26.28
C GLU A 113 6.87 19.14 25.08
N SER A 114 7.79 18.40 24.45
CA SER A 114 8.69 18.92 23.40
C SER A 114 8.04 19.00 22.00
N GLY A 115 6.85 18.43 21.81
CA GLY A 115 6.04 18.55 20.59
C GLY A 115 6.66 17.95 19.32
N GLY A 116 7.82 17.28 19.41
CA GLY A 116 8.53 16.70 18.27
C GLY A 116 9.54 15.64 18.69
N LEU A 117 9.99 14.85 17.71
CA LEU A 117 11.05 13.85 17.92
C LEU A 117 12.38 14.54 18.24
N ASP A 118 13.06 14.08 19.29
CA ASP A 118 14.38 14.57 19.66
C ASP A 118 15.38 14.30 18.50
N PRO A 119 15.96 15.35 17.89
CA PRO A 119 16.94 15.21 16.80
C PRO A 119 18.15 14.34 17.19
N VAL A 120 18.55 14.36 18.47
CA VAL A 120 19.65 13.51 18.96
C VAL A 120 19.27 12.04 18.89
N GLN A 121 18.03 11.67 19.22
CA GLN A 121 17.57 10.30 19.07
C GLN A 121 17.53 9.85 17.61
N VAL A 122 17.09 10.73 16.70
CA VAL A 122 17.06 10.43 15.26
C VAL A 122 18.47 10.15 14.74
N ARG A 123 19.45 11.00 15.08
CA ARG A 123 20.86 10.81 14.72
C ARG A 123 21.47 9.58 15.40
N ALA A 124 21.14 9.32 16.67
CA ALA A 124 21.58 8.12 17.38
C ALA A 124 21.04 6.85 16.71
N LYS A 125 19.81 6.87 16.20
CA LYS A 125 19.25 5.77 15.41
C LYS A 125 20.00 5.57 14.11
N ASP A 126 20.28 6.64 13.37
CA ASP A 126 21.02 6.54 12.10
C ASP A 126 22.44 6.02 12.33
N ALA A 127 23.12 6.52 13.37
CA ALA A 127 24.43 6.03 13.78
C ALA A 127 24.38 4.56 14.23
N ALA A 128 23.38 4.17 15.03
CA ALA A 128 23.19 2.79 15.48
C ALA A 128 23.00 1.82 14.31
N TYR A 129 22.16 2.17 13.34
CA TYR A 129 22.00 1.36 12.12
C TYR A 129 23.29 1.29 11.31
N MET A 130 23.92 2.45 11.08
CA MET A 130 25.16 2.57 10.31
C MET A 130 26.30 1.73 10.89
N VAL A 131 26.40 1.58 12.22
CA VAL A 131 27.51 0.82 12.83
C VAL A 131 27.31 -0.70 12.88
N ILE A 132 26.13 -1.21 12.53
CA ILE A 132 25.81 -2.65 12.51
C ILE A 132 26.85 -3.48 11.73
N PRO A 133 27.34 -3.07 10.53
CA PRO A 133 28.31 -3.85 9.78
C PRO A 133 29.69 -4.00 10.46
N TYR A 134 30.02 -3.10 11.40
CA TYR A 134 31.30 -3.14 12.14
C TYR A 134 31.14 -3.74 13.54
N ALA A 135 29.91 -3.99 13.99
CA ALA A 135 29.64 -4.58 15.30
C ALA A 135 30.17 -6.01 15.39
N ARG A 136 30.57 -6.41 16.60
CA ARG A 136 30.91 -7.82 16.89
C ARG A 136 29.66 -8.67 16.75
N THR A 137 29.83 -9.95 16.41
CA THR A 137 28.71 -10.89 16.22
C THR A 137 27.76 -10.91 17.42
N GLU A 138 28.30 -10.87 18.64
CA GLU A 138 27.51 -10.86 19.88
C GLU A 138 26.72 -9.56 20.13
N ASP A 139 27.14 -8.44 19.53
CA ASP A 139 26.52 -7.13 19.72
C ASP A 139 25.53 -6.77 18.60
N ARG A 140 25.59 -7.49 17.47
CA ARG A 140 24.80 -7.20 16.27
C ARG A 140 23.29 -7.31 16.53
N ASP A 141 22.80 -8.45 17.01
CA ASP A 141 21.36 -8.67 17.21
C ASP A 141 20.78 -7.76 18.30
N PRO A 142 21.45 -7.54 19.45
CA PRO A 142 21.01 -6.55 20.42
C PRO A 142 20.91 -5.13 19.86
N LEU A 143 21.81 -4.73 18.95
CA LEU A 143 21.78 -3.42 18.33
C LEU A 143 20.66 -3.30 17.29
N VAL A 144 20.50 -4.31 16.43
CA VAL A 144 19.37 -4.42 15.49
C VAL A 144 18.04 -4.28 16.23
N ARG A 145 17.88 -4.99 17.35
CA ARG A 145 16.67 -4.90 18.18
C ARG A 145 16.44 -3.50 18.74
N SER A 146 17.48 -2.79 19.14
CA SER A 146 17.36 -1.40 19.60
C SER A 146 16.94 -0.45 18.48
N VAL A 147 17.48 -0.61 17.26
CA VAL A 147 17.10 0.21 16.10
C VAL A 147 15.63 -0.03 15.71
N VAL A 148 15.23 -1.29 15.55
CA VAL A 148 13.85 -1.63 15.16
C VAL A 148 12.85 -1.30 16.29
N GLY A 149 13.27 -1.52 17.54
CA GLY A 149 12.51 -1.13 18.73
C GLY A 149 12.24 0.37 18.80
N TRP A 150 13.19 1.21 18.36
CA TRP A 150 13.00 2.66 18.33
C TRP A 150 11.84 3.09 17.42
N TYR A 151 11.71 2.50 16.22
CA TYR A 151 10.55 2.74 15.36
C TYR A 151 9.26 2.22 15.99
N SER A 152 9.32 1.13 16.74
CA SER A 152 8.14 0.46 17.29
C SER A 152 7.45 1.23 18.42
N VAL A 153 8.17 2.15 19.09
CA VAL A 153 7.59 3.03 20.13
C VAL A 153 6.55 3.98 19.54
N ASP A 154 6.81 4.53 18.35
CA ASP A 154 5.93 5.45 17.65
C ASP A 154 6.18 5.31 16.14
N PHE A 155 5.59 4.27 15.53
CA PHE A 155 5.86 3.97 14.13
C PHE A 155 5.42 5.11 13.20
N GLU A 156 4.33 5.79 13.53
CA GLU A 156 3.81 6.89 12.72
C GLU A 156 4.77 8.07 12.69
N GLY A 157 5.22 8.56 13.85
CA GLY A 157 6.16 9.67 13.90
C GLY A 157 7.57 9.28 13.42
N ARG A 158 8.00 8.04 13.67
CA ARG A 158 9.41 7.63 13.51
C ARG A 158 9.75 6.93 12.22
N SER A 159 8.78 6.31 11.52
CA SER A 159 9.06 5.43 10.37
C SER A 159 9.84 6.08 9.24
N LEU A 160 9.73 7.41 9.07
CA LEU A 160 10.42 8.19 8.04
C LEU A 160 11.50 9.14 8.62
N ALA A 161 11.79 9.07 9.91
CA ALA A 161 12.65 10.05 10.58
C ALA A 161 14.14 9.73 10.39
N GLY A 162 14.89 10.71 9.87
CA GLY A 162 16.33 10.63 9.64
C GLY A 162 16.70 10.07 8.28
N ASP A 163 17.94 9.57 8.15
CA ASP A 163 18.50 9.11 6.88
C ASP A 163 18.03 7.70 6.47
N TYR A 164 17.67 6.88 7.45
CA TYR A 164 17.18 5.52 7.23
C TYR A 164 15.73 5.38 7.69
N SER A 165 14.83 5.01 6.78
CA SER A 165 13.44 4.69 7.10
C SER A 165 13.29 3.28 7.69
N ALA A 166 12.18 3.02 8.38
CA ALA A 166 11.86 1.70 8.92
C ALA A 166 11.85 0.61 7.83
N GLU A 167 11.36 0.95 6.62
CA GLU A 167 11.37 0.05 5.46
C GLU A 167 12.79 -0.23 4.99
N GLN A 168 13.63 0.80 4.82
CA GLN A 168 15.02 0.62 4.40
C GLN A 168 15.82 -0.23 5.40
N VAL A 169 15.64 0.04 6.69
CA VAL A 169 16.28 -0.72 7.77
C VAL A 169 15.80 -2.18 7.74
N THR A 170 14.49 -2.41 7.65
CA THR A 170 13.94 -3.77 7.66
C THR A 170 14.37 -4.56 6.44
N ARG A 171 14.33 -3.97 5.24
CA ARG A 171 14.79 -4.60 3.99
C ARG A 171 16.26 -4.97 4.03
N ALA A 172 17.11 -4.12 4.60
CA ALA A 172 18.54 -4.38 4.72
C ALA A 172 18.88 -5.45 5.76
N LEU A 173 18.09 -5.56 6.83
CA LEU A 173 18.31 -6.52 7.92
C LEU A 173 17.57 -7.85 7.71
N GLY A 174 16.55 -7.87 6.86
CA GLY A 174 15.81 -9.05 6.44
C GLY A 174 14.78 -9.55 7.46
N ALA A 175 14.50 -10.85 7.40
CA ALA A 175 13.35 -11.46 8.07
C ALA A 175 13.34 -11.30 9.61
N GLU A 176 14.51 -11.23 10.25
CA GLU A 176 14.61 -11.02 11.71
C GLU A 176 14.11 -9.63 12.12
N ALA A 177 14.38 -8.60 11.30
CA ALA A 177 13.87 -7.26 11.54
C ALA A 177 12.37 -7.18 11.29
N ALA A 178 11.87 -7.82 10.23
CA ALA A 178 10.45 -7.91 9.94
C ALA A 178 9.69 -8.65 11.06
N GLU A 179 10.31 -9.67 11.67
CA GLU A 179 9.72 -10.40 12.79
C GLU A 179 9.44 -9.51 14.01
N MET A 180 10.32 -8.56 14.30
CA MET A 180 10.12 -7.63 15.41
C MET A 180 8.95 -6.67 15.17
N LEU A 181 8.68 -6.30 13.92
CA LEU A 181 7.54 -5.44 13.58
C LEU A 181 6.18 -6.12 13.81
N VAL A 182 6.13 -7.46 13.87
CA VAL A 182 4.89 -8.19 14.21
C VAL A 182 4.38 -7.80 15.58
N ASP A 183 5.29 -7.64 16.55
CA ASP A 183 4.94 -7.32 17.93
C ASP A 183 4.52 -5.84 18.10
N THR A 184 4.85 -4.99 17.12
CA THR A 184 4.44 -3.59 17.03
C THR A 184 2.97 -3.43 16.60
N LEU A 185 2.41 -4.40 15.88
CA LEU A 185 1.02 -4.36 15.46
C LEU A 185 0.09 -4.34 16.68
N ASP A 186 -0.74 -3.30 16.80
CA ASP A 186 -1.70 -3.11 17.89
C ASP A 186 -3.03 -2.52 17.40
N GLU A 187 -4.14 -2.86 18.05
CA GLU A 187 -5.45 -2.35 17.67
C GLU A 187 -5.60 -0.82 17.79
N LYS A 188 -4.78 -0.16 18.62
CA LYS A 188 -4.87 1.30 18.86
C LYS A 188 -3.97 2.14 17.97
N MET A 189 -3.16 1.50 17.11
CA MET A 189 -2.32 2.22 16.16
C MET A 189 -3.16 2.80 15.01
N THR A 190 -2.64 3.80 14.32
CA THR A 190 -3.36 4.38 13.18
C THR A 190 -3.46 3.39 12.01
N PRO A 191 -4.54 3.46 11.19
CA PRO A 191 -4.72 2.59 10.03
C PRO A 191 -3.51 2.57 9.09
N GLN A 192 -2.91 3.74 8.83
CA GLN A 192 -1.77 3.90 7.94
C GLN A 192 -0.52 3.19 8.46
N ALA A 193 -0.22 3.33 9.76
CA ALA A 193 0.91 2.63 10.39
C ALA A 193 0.72 1.11 10.33
N MET A 194 -0.50 0.63 10.60
CA MET A 194 -0.84 -0.79 10.54
C MET A 194 -0.64 -1.37 9.13
N ILE A 195 -1.15 -0.69 8.10
CA ILE A 195 -0.97 -1.08 6.70
C ILE A 195 0.52 -1.12 6.35
N LYS A 196 1.27 -0.06 6.68
CA LYS A 196 2.68 0.04 6.31
C LYS A 196 3.53 -1.06 6.96
N ILE A 197 3.26 -1.39 8.21
CA ILE A 197 3.92 -2.52 8.88
C ILE A 197 3.58 -3.85 8.17
N ALA A 198 2.30 -4.08 7.84
CA ALA A 198 1.89 -5.30 7.14
C ALA A 198 2.51 -5.43 5.74
N GLU A 199 2.65 -4.33 5.00
CA GLU A 199 3.35 -4.26 3.72
C GLU A 199 4.83 -4.65 3.88
N ILE A 200 5.56 -4.03 4.80
CA ILE A 200 6.97 -4.34 5.07
C ILE A 200 7.15 -5.83 5.43
N ILE A 201 6.28 -6.37 6.29
CA ILE A 201 6.33 -7.79 6.67
C ILE A 201 6.04 -8.70 5.47
N ALA A 202 5.10 -8.32 4.60
CA ALA A 202 4.76 -9.10 3.41
C ALA A 202 5.93 -9.17 2.39
N GLU A 203 6.70 -8.09 2.26
CA GLU A 203 7.86 -8.01 1.36
C GLU A 203 9.10 -8.70 1.96
N ASP A 204 9.47 -8.36 3.19
CA ASP A 204 10.78 -8.69 3.76
C ASP A 204 10.74 -9.85 4.79
N GLY A 205 9.55 -10.25 5.24
CA GLY A 205 9.36 -11.35 6.19
C GLY A 205 9.54 -12.73 5.54
N ASN A 206 9.99 -13.71 6.32
CA ASN A 206 9.92 -15.13 5.92
C ASN A 206 8.50 -15.68 6.13
N GLU A 207 8.22 -16.90 5.64
CA GLU A 207 6.87 -17.50 5.76
C GLU A 207 6.37 -17.64 7.21
N ALA A 208 7.25 -17.94 8.16
CA ALA A 208 6.87 -18.03 9.58
C ALA A 208 6.47 -16.64 10.13
N THR A 209 7.22 -15.60 9.77
CA THR A 209 6.91 -14.21 10.13
C THR A 209 5.59 -13.76 9.51
N LYS A 210 5.36 -14.00 8.22
CA LYS A 210 4.11 -13.67 7.53
C LYS A 210 2.91 -14.37 8.18
N LYS A 211 3.08 -15.64 8.54
CA LYS A 211 2.05 -16.40 9.26
C LYS A 211 1.74 -15.81 10.63
N ARG A 212 2.77 -15.46 11.43
CA ARG A 212 2.57 -14.81 12.74
C ARG A 212 1.86 -13.46 12.59
N ALA A 213 2.25 -12.65 11.60
CA ALA A 213 1.63 -11.36 11.32
C ALA A 213 0.17 -11.51 10.88
N ALA A 214 -0.13 -12.51 10.03
CA ALA A 214 -1.48 -12.87 9.64
C ALA A 214 -2.36 -13.20 10.86
N ASP A 215 -1.87 -14.08 11.74
CA ASP A 215 -2.58 -14.46 12.96
C ASP A 215 -2.79 -13.24 13.89
N ARG A 216 -1.79 -12.35 13.99
CA ARG A 216 -1.85 -11.11 14.77
C ARG A 216 -2.88 -10.11 14.23
N LEU A 217 -2.92 -9.87 12.93
CA LEU A 217 -3.92 -8.98 12.31
C LEU A 217 -5.35 -9.50 12.50
N ILE A 218 -5.56 -10.82 12.44
CA ILE A 218 -6.86 -11.44 12.72
C ILE A 218 -7.25 -11.23 14.19
N GLU A 219 -6.29 -11.33 15.10
CA GLU A 219 -6.53 -11.03 16.51
C GLU A 219 -6.92 -9.56 16.72
N ILE A 220 -6.17 -8.63 16.13
CA ILE A 220 -6.41 -7.18 16.19
C ILE A 220 -7.82 -6.84 15.68
N GLU A 221 -8.19 -7.34 14.49
CA GLU A 221 -9.52 -7.13 13.93
C GLU A 221 -10.62 -7.60 14.89
N ARG A 222 -10.47 -8.79 15.51
CA ARG A 222 -11.42 -9.28 16.52
C ARG A 222 -11.43 -8.46 17.80
N ARG A 223 -10.31 -7.86 18.20
CA ARG A 223 -10.25 -6.97 19.37
C ARG A 223 -10.96 -5.65 19.08
N MET A 224 -10.82 -5.11 17.86
CA MET A 224 -11.55 -3.90 17.42
C MET A 224 -13.06 -4.08 17.46
N GLU A 225 -13.58 -5.30 17.26
CA GLU A 225 -15.01 -5.60 17.37
C GLU A 225 -15.56 -5.52 18.81
N LYS A 226 -14.69 -5.57 19.83
CA LYS A 226 -15.11 -5.64 21.25
C LYS A 226 -15.51 -4.27 21.81
N PRO A 227 -16.41 -4.23 22.82
CA PRO A 227 -16.81 -2.98 23.48
C PRO A 227 -15.65 -2.16 24.05
N ALA A 228 -14.59 -2.82 24.53
CA ALA A 228 -13.41 -2.16 25.08
C ALA A 228 -12.74 -1.21 24.08
N PHE A 229 -12.70 -1.58 22.80
CA PHE A 229 -12.11 -0.75 21.75
C PHE A 229 -12.98 0.49 21.45
N VAL A 230 -14.29 0.33 21.42
CA VAL A 230 -15.25 1.45 21.27
C VAL A 230 -15.13 2.41 22.46
N SER A 231 -14.99 1.89 23.68
CA SER A 231 -14.78 2.72 24.88
C SER A 231 -13.51 3.57 24.76
N TRP A 232 -12.40 2.95 24.34
CA TRP A 232 -11.14 3.65 24.10
C TRP A 232 -11.29 4.74 23.03
N LEU A 233 -11.93 4.46 21.89
CA LEU A 233 -12.21 5.47 20.86
C LEU A 233 -13.05 6.63 21.43
N GLY A 234 -14.07 6.32 22.24
CA GLY A 234 -14.90 7.33 22.90
C GLY A 234 -14.09 8.24 23.83
N GLU A 235 -13.10 7.70 24.56
CA GLU A 235 -12.18 8.48 25.38
C GLU A 235 -11.28 9.39 24.53
N GLN A 236 -10.73 8.88 23.42
CA GLN A 236 -9.92 9.70 22.50
C GLN A 236 -10.74 10.84 21.88
N ILE A 237 -11.97 10.57 21.45
CA ILE A 237 -12.87 11.59 20.89
C ILE A 237 -13.21 12.64 21.96
N ARG A 238 -13.51 12.23 23.20
CA ARG A 238 -13.76 13.17 24.32
C ARG A 238 -12.56 14.08 24.58
N ALA A 239 -11.35 13.52 24.58
CA ALA A 239 -10.13 14.29 24.77
C ALA A 239 -9.94 15.32 23.64
N SER A 240 -10.18 14.91 22.39
CA SER A 240 -10.09 15.79 21.22
C SER A 240 -11.12 16.92 21.24
N VAL A 241 -12.40 16.62 21.52
CA VAL A 241 -13.49 17.63 21.62
C VAL A 241 -13.21 18.62 22.76
N LYS A 242 -12.72 18.13 23.90
CA LYS A 242 -12.33 18.99 25.02
C LYS A 242 -11.17 19.92 24.64
N ALA A 243 -10.19 19.42 23.88
CA ALA A 243 -9.06 20.21 23.42
C ALA A 243 -9.47 21.27 22.37
N SER A 244 -10.49 21.01 21.55
CA SER A 244 -11.02 21.98 20.59
C SER A 244 -11.96 23.03 21.20
N GLY A 245 -12.34 22.88 22.47
CA GLY A 245 -13.27 23.79 23.16
C GLY A 245 -14.74 23.62 22.77
N GLU A 246 -15.07 22.54 22.07
CA GLU A 246 -16.46 22.20 21.70
C GLU A 246 -17.24 21.59 22.87
N GLU A 247 -18.57 21.67 22.80
CA GLU A 247 -19.46 21.09 23.82
C GLU A 247 -19.55 19.56 23.69
N LEU A 248 -19.51 18.85 24.83
CA LEU A 248 -19.55 17.40 24.88
C LEU A 248 -20.99 16.89 24.79
N ASP A 249 -21.38 16.34 23.63
CA ASP A 249 -22.61 15.54 23.46
C ASP A 249 -22.29 14.04 23.56
N PRO A 250 -22.69 13.34 24.64
CA PRO A 250 -22.41 11.92 24.82
C PRO A 250 -22.97 11.02 23.71
N GLN A 251 -24.16 11.32 23.18
CA GLN A 251 -24.78 10.49 22.15
C GLN A 251 -24.01 10.59 20.83
N ARG A 252 -23.58 11.81 20.48
CA ARG A 252 -22.72 12.05 19.30
C ARG A 252 -21.37 11.35 19.45
N ILE A 253 -20.75 11.38 20.63
CA ILE A 253 -19.48 10.70 20.89
C ILE A 253 -19.62 9.18 20.69
N ASP A 254 -20.66 8.56 21.25
CA ASP A 254 -20.86 7.12 21.12
C ASP A 254 -21.13 6.71 19.66
N ALA A 255 -21.91 7.51 18.92
CA ALA A 255 -22.13 7.30 17.50
C ALA A 255 -20.83 7.43 16.67
N LEU A 256 -20.01 8.45 16.97
CA LEU A 256 -18.70 8.65 16.32
C LEU A 256 -17.72 7.52 16.67
N ALA A 257 -17.70 7.03 17.91
CA ALA A 257 -16.85 5.92 18.29
C ALA A 257 -17.20 4.63 17.52
N LEU A 258 -18.50 4.36 17.34
CA LEU A 258 -18.97 3.23 16.53
C LEU A 258 -18.68 3.40 15.04
N TYR A 259 -18.78 4.62 14.51
CA TYR A 259 -18.41 4.93 13.13
C TYR A 259 -16.90 4.77 12.92
N ASN A 260 -16.08 5.35 13.80
CA ASN A 260 -14.63 5.26 13.75
C ASN A 260 -14.15 3.82 13.91
N ARG A 261 -14.80 2.99 14.74
CA ARG A 261 -14.50 1.56 14.80
C ARG A 261 -14.58 0.91 13.42
N GLU A 262 -15.64 1.18 12.66
CA GLU A 262 -15.76 0.62 11.30
C GLU A 262 -14.66 1.13 10.37
N ASN A 263 -14.25 2.39 10.49
CA ASN A 263 -13.14 2.92 9.71
C ASN A 263 -11.81 2.25 10.09
N TYR A 264 -11.53 2.03 11.36
CA TYR A 264 -10.34 1.31 11.82
C TYR A 264 -10.30 -0.14 11.30
N VAL A 265 -11.44 -0.83 11.32
CA VAL A 265 -11.54 -2.18 10.76
C VAL A 265 -11.34 -2.14 9.24
N ASN A 266 -12.10 -1.32 8.51
CA ASN A 266 -12.11 -1.32 7.05
C ASN A 266 -10.83 -0.76 6.43
N GLN A 267 -10.36 0.39 6.94
CA GLN A 267 -9.22 1.13 6.40
C GLN A 267 -7.90 0.77 7.10
N GLY A 268 -7.94 0.06 8.23
CA GLY A 268 -6.76 -0.42 8.94
C GLY A 268 -6.64 -1.93 8.80
N ALA A 269 -7.34 -2.69 9.64
CA ALA A 269 -7.12 -4.13 9.77
C ALA A 269 -7.38 -4.91 8.47
N LEU A 270 -8.48 -4.65 7.76
CA LEU A 270 -8.80 -5.35 6.50
C LEU A 270 -7.87 -4.93 5.36
N ALA A 271 -7.48 -3.66 5.30
CA ALA A 271 -6.50 -3.17 4.33
C ALA A 271 -5.11 -3.76 4.60
N ALA A 272 -4.67 -3.84 5.86
CA ALA A 272 -3.42 -4.50 6.25
C ALA A 272 -3.45 -6.01 5.92
N MET A 273 -4.59 -6.67 6.12
CA MET A 273 -4.77 -8.09 5.74
C MET A 273 -4.59 -8.34 4.24
N HIS A 274 -4.82 -7.35 3.36
CA HIS A 274 -4.58 -7.52 1.93
C HIS A 274 -3.13 -7.94 1.64
N HIS A 275 -2.15 -7.26 2.23
CA HIS A 275 -0.72 -7.58 2.03
C HIS A 275 -0.34 -9.00 2.47
N LEU A 276 -1.11 -9.58 3.39
CA LEU A 276 -0.91 -10.95 3.89
C LEU A 276 -2.01 -11.91 3.41
N GLY A 277 -2.75 -11.56 2.36
CA GLY A 277 -3.87 -12.36 1.85
C GLY A 277 -3.45 -13.74 1.33
N GLY A 278 -2.19 -13.90 0.93
CA GLY A 278 -1.60 -15.20 0.58
C GLY A 278 -1.55 -16.21 1.73
N GLN A 279 -1.67 -15.75 2.99
CA GLN A 279 -1.76 -16.62 4.16
C GLN A 279 -3.20 -17.16 4.29
N GLU A 280 -3.35 -18.49 4.30
CA GLU A 280 -4.66 -19.17 4.32
C GLU A 280 -5.58 -18.68 5.45
N ALA A 281 -5.01 -18.38 6.62
CA ALA A 281 -5.76 -17.89 7.77
C ALA A 281 -6.44 -16.53 7.48
N VAL A 282 -5.75 -15.63 6.77
CA VAL A 282 -6.25 -14.32 6.38
C VAL A 282 -7.35 -14.47 5.35
N ALA A 283 -7.09 -15.20 4.26
CA ALA A 283 -8.10 -15.44 3.23
C ALA A 283 -9.37 -16.08 3.82
N THR A 284 -9.21 -17.04 4.73
CA THR A 284 -10.31 -17.68 5.46
C THR A 284 -11.09 -16.71 6.33
N ARG A 285 -10.41 -15.78 7.03
CA ARG A 285 -11.07 -14.75 7.84
C ARG A 285 -11.82 -13.75 6.96
N LEU A 286 -11.19 -13.23 5.91
CA LEU A 286 -11.82 -12.29 4.98
C LEU A 286 -13.07 -12.88 4.32
N LEU A 287 -13.00 -14.13 3.84
CA LEU A 287 -14.17 -14.84 3.31
C LEU A 287 -15.29 -15.02 4.36
N ARG A 288 -14.93 -15.26 5.63
CA ARG A 288 -15.90 -15.34 6.73
C ARG A 288 -16.59 -14.01 6.99
N ILE A 289 -15.86 -12.91 6.91
CA ILE A 289 -16.43 -11.57 7.01
C ILE A 289 -17.39 -11.35 5.83
N ALA A 290 -16.96 -11.64 4.60
CA ALA A 290 -17.77 -11.51 3.39
C ALA A 290 -19.10 -12.31 3.44
N ASP A 291 -19.10 -13.48 4.09
CA ASP A 291 -20.28 -14.31 4.30
C ASP A 291 -21.24 -13.83 5.39
N THR A 292 -20.82 -12.89 6.25
CA THR A 292 -21.62 -12.49 7.41
C THR A 292 -22.93 -11.87 6.95
N LYS A 293 -24.06 -12.43 7.37
CA LYS A 293 -25.40 -11.94 7.05
C LYS A 293 -25.94 -11.04 8.16
N PRO A 294 -26.65 -9.95 7.82
CA PRO A 294 -27.40 -9.21 8.83
C PRO A 294 -28.47 -10.10 9.45
N GLY A 295 -28.72 -9.92 10.74
CA GLY A 295 -29.84 -10.53 11.44
C GLY A 295 -31.19 -9.95 10.99
N PRO A 296 -32.32 -10.66 11.19
CA PRO A 296 -33.64 -10.19 10.76
C PRO A 296 -34.10 -8.91 11.48
N ASN A 297 -33.52 -8.58 12.64
CA ASN A 297 -33.89 -7.44 13.47
C ASN A 297 -32.76 -6.40 13.57
N ASP A 298 -31.75 -6.50 12.70
CA ASP A 298 -30.61 -5.60 12.71
C ASP A 298 -31.01 -4.20 12.22
N PRO A 299 -30.59 -3.11 12.89
CA PRO A 299 -30.87 -1.75 12.44
C PRO A 299 -30.29 -1.47 11.05
N GLU A 300 -30.99 -0.72 10.21
CA GLU A 300 -30.56 -0.41 8.83
C GLU A 300 -29.15 0.18 8.77
N ALA A 301 -28.82 1.12 9.65
CA ALA A 301 -27.48 1.71 9.74
C ALA A 301 -26.38 0.71 10.12
N TRP A 302 -26.72 -0.40 10.80
CA TRP A 302 -25.78 -1.50 11.02
C TRP A 302 -25.67 -2.39 9.78
N VAL A 303 -26.78 -2.69 9.11
CA VAL A 303 -26.78 -3.47 7.85
C VAL A 303 -25.93 -2.79 6.77
N GLU A 304 -26.02 -1.47 6.64
CA GLU A 304 -25.19 -0.69 5.72
C GLU A 304 -23.70 -0.82 6.05
N ARG A 305 -23.31 -0.58 7.31
CA ARG A 305 -21.92 -0.70 7.77
C ARG A 305 -21.36 -2.12 7.60
N LEU A 306 -22.16 -3.13 7.91
CA LEU A 306 -21.82 -4.53 7.68
C LEU A 306 -21.61 -4.79 6.17
N SER A 307 -22.47 -4.24 5.32
CA SER A 307 -22.34 -4.37 3.86
C SER A 307 -21.04 -3.78 3.34
N THR A 308 -20.66 -2.58 3.80
CA THR A 308 -19.37 -1.96 3.49
C THR A 308 -18.18 -2.80 3.98
N ARG A 309 -18.28 -3.38 5.18
CA ARG A 309 -17.24 -4.26 5.73
C ARG A 309 -17.08 -5.53 4.89
N ARG A 310 -18.19 -6.14 4.47
CA ARG A 310 -18.20 -7.32 3.59
C ARG A 310 -17.57 -7.02 2.23
N ALA A 311 -17.92 -5.88 1.63
CA ALA A 311 -17.32 -5.44 0.37
C ALA A 311 -15.81 -5.19 0.53
N THR A 312 -15.40 -4.53 1.61
CA THR A 312 -13.98 -4.31 1.94
C THR A 312 -13.21 -5.61 2.13
N ALA A 313 -13.80 -6.61 2.81
CA ALA A 313 -13.18 -7.92 2.94
C ALA A 313 -13.00 -8.63 1.60
N LEU A 314 -13.96 -8.50 0.68
CA LEU A 314 -13.82 -9.00 -0.69
C LEU A 314 -12.76 -8.22 -1.48
N LYS A 315 -12.64 -6.90 -1.31
CA LYS A 315 -11.55 -6.10 -1.89
C LYS A 315 -10.19 -6.61 -1.43
N ALA A 316 -10.00 -6.81 -0.12
CA ALA A 316 -8.75 -7.30 0.46
C ALA A 316 -8.33 -8.70 -0.03
N LEU A 317 -9.27 -9.50 -0.54
CA LEU A 317 -9.00 -10.82 -1.14
C LEU A 317 -8.48 -10.78 -2.59
N GLU A 318 -8.32 -9.60 -3.19
CA GLU A 318 -7.83 -9.45 -4.56
C GLU A 318 -6.51 -10.17 -4.78
N GLY A 319 -6.44 -11.02 -5.81
CA GLY A 319 -5.26 -11.80 -6.13
C GLY A 319 -4.91 -12.92 -5.12
N HIS A 320 -5.71 -13.11 -4.07
CA HIS A 320 -5.43 -14.06 -2.98
C HIS A 320 -6.43 -15.22 -2.87
N VAL A 321 -7.24 -15.42 -3.90
CA VAL A 321 -8.24 -16.49 -3.98
C VAL A 321 -7.84 -17.55 -5.00
N GLY A 322 -8.17 -18.82 -4.72
CA GLY A 322 -7.92 -19.94 -5.63
C GLY A 322 -9.16 -20.78 -5.85
N ARG A 323 -9.02 -21.86 -6.63
CA ARG A 323 -10.14 -22.77 -7.01
C ARG A 323 -10.95 -23.29 -5.82
N VAL A 324 -10.30 -23.52 -4.68
CA VAL A 324 -10.96 -23.96 -3.43
C VAL A 324 -12.01 -22.97 -2.92
N HIS A 325 -11.91 -21.69 -3.27
CA HIS A 325 -12.84 -20.63 -2.87
C HIS A 325 -13.99 -20.42 -3.85
N LEU A 326 -13.93 -21.01 -5.05
CA LEU A 326 -14.84 -20.72 -6.17
C LEU A 326 -16.32 -20.89 -5.79
N ASN A 327 -16.68 -22.02 -5.19
CA ASN A 327 -18.06 -22.32 -4.85
C ASN A 327 -18.64 -21.32 -3.84
N ARG A 328 -17.81 -20.89 -2.88
CA ARG A 328 -18.17 -19.93 -1.84
C ARG A 328 -18.37 -18.53 -2.41
N LEU A 329 -17.44 -18.06 -3.24
CA LEU A 329 -17.54 -16.77 -3.90
C LEU A 329 -18.73 -16.70 -4.86
N LEU A 330 -18.99 -17.77 -5.62
CA LEU A 330 -20.20 -17.87 -6.43
C LEU A 330 -21.47 -17.88 -5.57
N ALA A 331 -21.45 -18.48 -4.37
CA ALA A 331 -22.61 -18.38 -3.47
C ALA A 331 -22.87 -16.93 -3.03
N ILE A 332 -21.82 -16.15 -2.74
CA ILE A 332 -21.94 -14.72 -2.41
C ILE A 332 -22.45 -13.91 -3.63
N ALA A 333 -21.82 -14.08 -4.80
CA ALA A 333 -22.15 -13.32 -6.00
C ALA A 333 -23.58 -13.57 -6.50
N LEU A 334 -24.04 -14.83 -6.42
CA LEU A 334 -25.33 -15.27 -6.95
C LEU A 334 -26.50 -15.07 -5.99
N ASP A 335 -26.25 -14.80 -4.71
CA ASP A 335 -27.31 -14.62 -3.73
C ASP A 335 -28.01 -13.24 -3.90
N PRO A 336 -29.31 -13.22 -4.24
CA PRO A 336 -30.05 -11.98 -4.49
C PRO A 336 -30.31 -11.15 -3.22
N SER A 337 -30.13 -11.73 -2.02
CA SER A 337 -30.22 -11.00 -0.75
C SER A 337 -28.99 -10.14 -0.46
N ASN A 338 -27.89 -10.34 -1.19
CA ASN A 338 -26.68 -9.55 -1.00
C ASN A 338 -26.80 -8.15 -1.65
N PRO A 339 -26.25 -7.11 -1.00
CA PRO A 339 -26.09 -5.80 -1.60
C PRO A 339 -25.29 -5.88 -2.91
N ILE A 340 -25.59 -4.98 -3.85
CA ILE A 340 -24.97 -4.96 -5.19
C ILE A 340 -23.44 -4.93 -5.08
N GLU A 341 -22.87 -4.04 -4.26
CA GLU A 341 -21.42 -3.91 -4.12
C GLU A 341 -20.74 -5.21 -3.64
N VAL A 342 -21.34 -5.91 -2.67
CA VAL A 342 -20.83 -7.20 -2.18
C VAL A 342 -20.82 -8.25 -3.29
N ARG A 343 -21.85 -8.25 -4.15
CA ARG A 343 -21.96 -9.20 -5.26
C ARG A 343 -20.94 -8.89 -6.35
N ASP A 344 -20.73 -7.62 -6.67
CA ASP A 344 -19.79 -7.20 -7.70
C ASP A 344 -18.35 -7.58 -7.33
N TYR A 345 -17.91 -7.29 -6.11
CA TYR A 345 -16.58 -7.74 -5.65
C TYR A 345 -16.48 -9.25 -5.55
N ALA A 346 -17.57 -9.96 -5.20
CA ALA A 346 -17.56 -11.41 -5.25
C ALA A 346 -17.39 -11.93 -6.69
N PHE A 347 -18.00 -11.30 -7.70
CA PHE A 347 -17.74 -11.60 -9.11
C PHE A 347 -16.30 -11.31 -9.51
N ASP A 348 -15.72 -10.19 -9.06
CA ASP A 348 -14.30 -9.87 -9.32
C ASP A 348 -13.40 -10.97 -8.76
N ARG A 349 -13.64 -11.41 -7.51
CA ARG A 349 -12.89 -12.52 -6.90
C ARG A 349 -13.11 -13.86 -7.63
N VAL A 350 -14.25 -14.10 -8.26
CA VAL A 350 -14.41 -15.27 -9.17
C VAL A 350 -13.56 -15.10 -10.43
N GLY A 351 -13.46 -13.88 -10.95
CA GLY A 351 -12.58 -13.52 -12.06
C GLY A 351 -11.11 -13.79 -11.76
N ASP A 352 -10.64 -13.42 -10.57
CA ASP A 352 -9.26 -13.64 -10.12
C ASP A 352 -8.86 -15.13 -10.13
N ILE A 353 -9.83 -16.04 -9.90
CA ILE A 353 -9.59 -17.49 -9.89
C ILE A 353 -9.29 -18.04 -11.30
N GLN A 354 -9.78 -17.38 -12.35
CA GLN A 354 -9.60 -17.78 -13.74
C GLN A 354 -10.00 -19.24 -14.05
N SER A 355 -11.07 -19.75 -13.40
CA SER A 355 -11.55 -21.13 -13.62
C SER A 355 -12.79 -21.20 -14.50
N ALA A 356 -12.69 -21.94 -15.61
CA ALA A 356 -13.82 -22.28 -16.47
C ALA A 356 -14.93 -23.07 -15.76
N ASP A 357 -14.64 -23.67 -14.59
CA ASP A 357 -15.63 -24.37 -13.75
C ASP A 357 -16.75 -23.44 -13.26
N ALA A 358 -16.53 -22.12 -13.30
CA ALA A 358 -17.56 -21.13 -12.97
C ALA A 358 -18.66 -21.04 -14.04
N ILE A 359 -18.32 -21.27 -15.32
CA ILE A 359 -19.17 -20.99 -16.48
C ILE A 359 -20.56 -21.63 -16.39
N PRO A 360 -20.73 -22.91 -16.01
CA PRO A 360 -22.05 -23.52 -15.91
C PRO A 360 -23.01 -22.79 -14.97
N ARG A 361 -22.49 -22.18 -13.89
CA ARG A 361 -23.30 -21.41 -12.91
C ARG A 361 -23.56 -19.97 -13.36
N LEU A 362 -22.78 -19.46 -14.30
CA LEU A 362 -22.94 -18.12 -14.86
C LEU A 362 -23.94 -18.09 -16.01
N TRP A 363 -24.10 -19.18 -16.76
CA TRP A 363 -25.02 -19.21 -17.91
C TRP A 363 -26.46 -18.79 -17.60
N PRO A 364 -27.09 -19.27 -16.51
CA PRO A 364 -28.46 -18.85 -16.17
C PRO A 364 -28.58 -17.35 -15.89
N LEU A 365 -27.48 -16.66 -15.57
CA LEU A 365 -27.47 -15.21 -15.43
C LEU A 365 -27.35 -14.49 -16.77
N VAL A 366 -26.52 -15.00 -17.68
CA VAL A 366 -26.35 -14.43 -19.04
C VAL A 366 -27.68 -14.46 -19.81
N GLU A 367 -28.53 -15.44 -19.54
CA GLU A 367 -29.83 -15.62 -20.20
C GLU A 367 -30.94 -14.73 -19.58
N ARG A 368 -30.65 -13.95 -18.52
CA ARG A 368 -31.64 -13.06 -17.88
C ARG A 368 -31.97 -11.88 -18.78
N VAL A 369 -33.26 -11.63 -18.99
CA VAL A 369 -33.75 -10.55 -19.85
C VAL A 369 -33.37 -9.17 -19.32
N GLY A 370 -33.56 -8.90 -18.03
CA GLY A 370 -33.33 -7.56 -17.47
C GLY A 370 -34.43 -6.57 -17.86
N CYS A 371 -34.05 -5.38 -18.33
CA CYS A 371 -34.98 -4.30 -18.73
C CYS A 371 -35.55 -4.51 -20.14
N GLY A 372 -36.79 -4.07 -20.37
CA GLY A 372 -37.35 -3.96 -21.71
C GLY A 372 -38.69 -3.22 -21.77
N GLY A 373 -39.04 -2.68 -22.93
CA GLY A 373 -40.36 -2.08 -23.19
C GLY A 373 -40.61 -0.73 -22.49
N GLY A 374 -39.56 0.06 -22.20
CA GLY A 374 -39.69 1.44 -21.72
C GLY A 374 -39.99 1.63 -20.23
N THR A 375 -40.10 0.55 -19.47
CA THR A 375 -40.15 0.59 -17.99
C THR A 375 -39.20 -0.45 -17.43
N CYS A 376 -38.43 -0.09 -16.39
CA CYS A 376 -37.51 -1.04 -15.74
C CYS A 376 -37.60 -0.98 -14.22
N ALA A 377 -38.26 -2.00 -13.65
CA ALA A 377 -38.36 -2.20 -12.21
C ALA A 377 -37.01 -2.55 -11.57
N ALA A 378 -36.87 -2.39 -10.26
CA ALA A 378 -35.63 -2.67 -9.54
C ALA A 378 -35.11 -4.11 -9.75
N ALA A 379 -36.01 -5.11 -9.77
CA ALA A 379 -35.65 -6.49 -10.05
C ALA A 379 -35.09 -6.69 -11.47
N GLN A 380 -35.66 -6.01 -12.46
CA GLN A 380 -35.18 -6.05 -13.86
C GLN A 380 -33.83 -5.34 -14.02
N LYS A 381 -33.60 -4.23 -13.30
CA LYS A 381 -32.29 -3.58 -13.25
C LYS A 381 -31.22 -4.52 -12.67
N LEU A 382 -31.58 -5.27 -11.63
CA LEU A 382 -30.72 -6.27 -11.03
C LEU A 382 -30.41 -7.41 -12.01
N ASP A 383 -31.43 -7.95 -12.68
CA ASP A 383 -31.27 -8.99 -13.69
C ASP A 383 -30.37 -8.55 -14.85
N LYS A 384 -30.53 -7.30 -15.32
CA LYS A 384 -29.64 -6.69 -16.32
C LYS A 384 -28.20 -6.62 -15.83
N ARG A 385 -27.96 -6.11 -14.62
CA ARG A 385 -26.61 -6.04 -14.03
C ARG A 385 -25.99 -7.43 -13.92
N LEU A 386 -26.77 -8.44 -13.53
CA LEU A 386 -26.28 -9.81 -13.40
C LEU A 386 -25.97 -10.46 -14.74
N ARG A 387 -26.79 -10.21 -15.76
CA ARG A 387 -26.48 -10.61 -17.13
C ARG A 387 -25.14 -10.04 -17.55
N TRP A 388 -24.96 -8.73 -17.39
CA TRP A 388 -23.72 -8.04 -17.74
C TRP A 388 -22.52 -8.66 -17.02
N ARG A 389 -22.53 -8.70 -15.68
CA ARG A 389 -21.41 -9.22 -14.88
C ARG A 389 -21.09 -10.68 -15.20
N ALA A 390 -22.11 -11.52 -15.34
CA ALA A 390 -21.91 -12.91 -15.74
C ALA A 390 -21.38 -13.04 -17.17
N GLY A 391 -21.84 -12.19 -18.09
CA GLY A 391 -21.43 -12.25 -19.48
C GLY A 391 -19.97 -11.84 -19.69
N GLU A 392 -19.52 -10.78 -19.03
CA GLU A 392 -18.10 -10.41 -19.01
C GLU A 392 -17.24 -11.55 -18.44
N LEU A 393 -17.69 -12.16 -17.35
CA LEU A 393 -16.94 -13.21 -16.70
C LEU A 393 -16.90 -14.48 -17.56
N VAL A 394 -17.99 -14.88 -18.19
CA VAL A 394 -18.01 -16.01 -19.13
C VAL A 394 -17.05 -15.76 -20.29
N LEU A 395 -17.06 -14.56 -20.89
CA LEU A 395 -16.12 -14.22 -21.96
C LEU A 395 -14.66 -14.20 -21.48
N SER A 396 -14.40 -13.70 -20.27
CA SER A 396 -13.05 -13.65 -19.70
C SER A 396 -12.50 -15.05 -19.36
N LEU A 397 -13.36 -15.97 -18.94
CA LEU A 397 -13.00 -17.33 -18.54
C LEU A 397 -13.00 -18.32 -19.71
N SER A 398 -13.38 -17.88 -20.91
CA SER A 398 -13.53 -18.74 -22.08
C SER A 398 -12.60 -18.36 -23.23
N GLY A 399 -12.50 -19.25 -24.23
CA GLY A 399 -11.75 -19.00 -25.45
C GLY A 399 -12.62 -18.58 -26.64
N PRO A 400 -12.00 -18.28 -27.80
CA PRO A 400 -12.69 -17.86 -29.02
C PRO A 400 -13.87 -18.73 -29.46
N SER A 401 -13.80 -20.04 -29.21
CA SER A 401 -14.88 -21.00 -29.54
C SER A 401 -16.19 -20.73 -28.80
N MET A 402 -16.16 -19.98 -27.70
CA MET A 402 -17.34 -19.69 -26.87
C MET A 402 -18.10 -18.43 -27.30
N ILE A 403 -17.58 -17.65 -28.26
CA ILE A 403 -18.23 -16.42 -28.72
C ILE A 403 -19.58 -16.70 -29.38
N SER A 404 -19.66 -17.71 -30.25
CA SER A 404 -20.94 -18.08 -30.89
C SER A 404 -21.96 -18.66 -29.89
N PRO A 405 -21.59 -19.60 -29.00
CA PRO A 405 -22.48 -20.02 -27.92
C PRO A 405 -22.93 -18.88 -27.01
N PHE A 406 -22.05 -17.95 -26.67
CA PHE A 406 -22.36 -16.77 -25.86
C PHE A 406 -23.40 -15.88 -26.57
N SER A 407 -23.15 -15.52 -27.83
CA SER A 407 -24.03 -14.61 -28.59
C SER A 407 -25.42 -15.17 -28.83
N GLN A 408 -25.55 -16.51 -28.89
CA GLN A 408 -26.83 -17.21 -29.03
C GLN A 408 -27.62 -17.30 -27.72
N ARG A 409 -26.95 -17.21 -26.56
CA ARG A 409 -27.58 -17.28 -25.23
C ARG A 409 -28.04 -15.92 -24.72
N LEU A 410 -27.53 -14.83 -25.28
CA LEU A 410 -28.02 -13.49 -24.95
C LEU A 410 -29.52 -13.38 -25.26
N PRO A 411 -30.34 -12.82 -24.34
CA PRO A 411 -31.78 -12.75 -24.51
C PRO A 411 -32.17 -11.91 -25.73
N ALA A 412 -33.15 -12.43 -26.49
CA ALA A 412 -33.59 -11.85 -27.76
C ALA A 412 -35.09 -11.53 -27.79
N VAL A 413 -35.65 -11.04 -26.67
CA VAL A 413 -37.07 -10.68 -26.58
C VAL A 413 -37.33 -9.31 -27.21
N PRO A 414 -38.56 -9.06 -27.74
CA PRO A 414 -38.91 -7.74 -28.25
C PRO A 414 -38.72 -6.64 -27.21
N GLY A 415 -38.09 -5.53 -27.61
CA GLY A 415 -37.84 -4.38 -26.74
C GLY A 415 -36.76 -4.59 -25.68
N ILE A 416 -35.91 -5.62 -25.82
CA ILE A 416 -34.75 -5.84 -24.95
C ILE A 416 -33.79 -4.65 -24.96
N GLU A 417 -33.33 -4.28 -23.78
CA GLU A 417 -32.36 -3.21 -23.58
C GLU A 417 -30.95 -3.78 -23.31
N TYR A 418 -29.95 -3.17 -23.94
CA TYR A 418 -28.52 -3.35 -23.65
C TYR A 418 -27.87 -1.98 -23.54
N GLU A 419 -27.21 -1.71 -22.42
CA GLU A 419 -26.45 -0.47 -22.22
C GLU A 419 -25.20 -0.46 -23.10
N PRO A 420 -24.75 0.71 -23.59
CA PRO A 420 -23.52 0.78 -24.38
C PRO A 420 -22.33 0.23 -23.60
N GLU A 421 -22.26 0.46 -22.29
CA GLU A 421 -21.20 -0.04 -21.40
C GLU A 421 -21.22 -1.57 -21.26
N GLU A 422 -22.40 -2.21 -21.26
CA GLU A 422 -22.52 -3.66 -21.24
C GLU A 422 -21.92 -4.29 -22.51
N LEU A 423 -22.30 -3.75 -23.68
CA LEU A 423 -21.81 -4.25 -24.96
C LEU A 423 -20.32 -3.94 -25.15
N GLU A 424 -19.87 -2.79 -24.64
CA GLU A 424 -18.46 -2.41 -24.59
C GLU A 424 -17.65 -3.35 -23.69
N GLY A 425 -18.21 -3.75 -22.53
CA GLY A 425 -17.63 -4.75 -21.65
C GLY A 425 -17.42 -6.08 -22.36
N TYR A 426 -18.43 -6.60 -23.05
CA TYR A 426 -18.31 -7.84 -23.83
C TYR A 426 -17.24 -7.76 -24.91
N ALA A 427 -17.23 -6.68 -25.70
CA ALA A 427 -16.22 -6.46 -26.73
C ALA A 427 -14.80 -6.38 -26.14
N THR A 428 -14.65 -5.73 -24.98
CA THR A 428 -13.37 -5.64 -24.25
C THR A 428 -12.88 -7.02 -23.84
N ARG A 429 -13.75 -7.90 -23.33
CA ARG A 429 -13.34 -9.26 -22.94
C ARG A 429 -12.96 -10.11 -24.16
N MET A 430 -13.68 -9.99 -25.27
CA MET A 430 -13.30 -10.64 -26.52
C MET A 430 -11.95 -10.14 -27.04
N SER A 431 -11.61 -8.86 -26.85
CA SER A 431 -10.35 -8.26 -27.34
C SER A 431 -9.11 -8.81 -26.64
N GLN A 432 -9.29 -9.25 -25.40
CA GLN A 432 -8.28 -9.84 -24.52
C GLN A 432 -8.05 -11.34 -24.77
N MET A 433 -8.90 -12.00 -25.57
CA MET A 433 -8.76 -13.43 -25.88
C MET A 433 -7.51 -13.73 -26.72
N THR A 434 -6.91 -14.89 -26.47
CA THR A 434 -5.76 -15.41 -27.23
C THR A 434 -6.06 -16.84 -27.72
N PRO A 435 -5.95 -17.13 -29.04
CA PRO A 435 -5.66 -16.19 -30.13
C PRO A 435 -6.78 -15.17 -30.35
N PRO A 436 -6.51 -14.03 -31.03
CA PRO A 436 -7.53 -13.04 -31.34
C PRO A 436 -8.72 -13.65 -32.11
N PRO A 437 -9.97 -13.45 -31.66
CA PRO A 437 -11.14 -14.10 -32.24
C PRO A 437 -11.73 -13.40 -33.48
N THR A 438 -10.92 -12.70 -34.28
CA THR A 438 -11.42 -11.79 -35.35
C THR A 438 -12.38 -12.48 -36.32
N SER A 439 -12.11 -13.72 -36.74
CA SER A 439 -13.00 -14.47 -37.64
C SER A 439 -14.37 -14.77 -37.03
N ALA A 440 -14.42 -15.16 -35.76
CA ALA A 440 -15.66 -15.40 -35.03
C ALA A 440 -16.46 -14.10 -34.85
N VAL A 441 -15.76 -13.00 -34.55
CA VAL A 441 -16.38 -11.69 -34.37
C VAL A 441 -16.91 -11.11 -35.69
N LEU A 442 -16.20 -11.30 -36.82
CA LEU A 442 -16.70 -10.88 -38.14
C LEU A 442 -18.04 -11.56 -38.48
N GLY A 443 -18.23 -12.82 -38.09
CA GLY A 443 -19.51 -13.52 -38.26
C GLY A 443 -20.67 -12.89 -37.47
N LEU A 444 -20.39 -12.16 -36.40
CA LEU A 444 -21.43 -11.46 -35.62
C LEU A 444 -21.96 -10.20 -36.33
N LEU A 445 -21.23 -9.64 -37.31
CA LEU A 445 -21.72 -8.50 -38.11
C LEU A 445 -22.97 -8.86 -38.93
N ASP A 446 -23.13 -10.13 -39.30
CA ASP A 446 -24.28 -10.64 -40.05
C ASP A 446 -25.42 -11.15 -39.14
N SER A 447 -25.28 -10.99 -37.81
CA SER A 447 -26.30 -11.40 -36.83
C SER A 447 -27.61 -10.62 -37.02
N GLN A 448 -28.75 -11.29 -36.87
CA GLN A 448 -30.08 -10.63 -36.84
C GLN A 448 -30.25 -9.76 -35.58
N GLN A 449 -29.59 -10.14 -34.49
CA GLN A 449 -29.63 -9.39 -33.23
C GLN A 449 -28.70 -8.19 -33.28
N TRP A 450 -29.24 -6.99 -33.04
CA TRP A 450 -28.51 -5.73 -33.18
C TRP A 450 -27.34 -5.60 -32.19
N TRP A 451 -27.50 -6.10 -30.96
CA TRP A 451 -26.45 -6.03 -29.94
C TRP A 451 -25.22 -6.86 -30.32
N ASN A 452 -25.40 -8.00 -30.99
CA ASN A 452 -24.27 -8.79 -31.50
C ASN A 452 -23.47 -8.03 -32.56
N ARG A 453 -24.17 -7.29 -33.45
CA ARG A 453 -23.51 -6.41 -34.43
C ARG A 453 -22.74 -5.29 -33.75
N VAL A 454 -23.32 -4.68 -32.72
CA VAL A 454 -22.66 -3.64 -31.91
C VAL A 454 -21.42 -4.17 -31.19
N VAL A 455 -21.51 -5.33 -30.51
CA VAL A 455 -20.35 -5.98 -29.87
C VAL A 455 -19.23 -6.23 -30.88
N ALA A 456 -19.58 -6.66 -32.11
CA ALA A 456 -18.60 -6.88 -33.17
C ALA A 456 -17.95 -5.60 -33.68
N LEU A 457 -18.71 -4.50 -33.80
CA LEU A 457 -18.18 -3.20 -34.19
C LEU A 457 -17.20 -2.65 -33.15
N ARG A 458 -17.56 -2.73 -31.86
CA ARG A 458 -16.70 -2.37 -30.72
C ARG A 458 -15.45 -3.26 -30.63
N TYR A 459 -15.66 -4.56 -30.89
CA TYR A 459 -14.71 -5.52 -31.44
C TYR A 459 -13.58 -4.89 -32.25
N LEU A 460 -13.97 -4.64 -33.50
CA LEU A 460 -13.08 -4.29 -34.59
C LEU A 460 -12.49 -2.90 -34.42
N GLU A 461 -13.21 -1.98 -33.78
CA GLU A 461 -12.68 -0.68 -33.32
C GLU A 461 -11.35 -0.84 -32.56
N ARG A 462 -11.23 -1.85 -31.69
CA ARG A 462 -10.06 -2.07 -30.84
C ARG A 462 -9.04 -3.05 -31.39
N ARG A 463 -9.45 -4.01 -32.21
CA ARG A 463 -8.58 -5.15 -32.62
C ARG A 463 -8.64 -5.48 -34.10
N GLY A 464 -9.58 -4.92 -34.84
CA GLY A 464 -9.61 -5.03 -36.30
C GLY A 464 -8.48 -4.24 -36.93
N GLY A 465 -8.27 -4.39 -38.23
CA GLY A 465 -7.34 -3.58 -39.02
C GLY A 465 -8.02 -2.98 -40.24
N GLU A 466 -7.24 -2.34 -41.11
CA GLU A 466 -7.77 -1.70 -42.33
C GLU A 466 -8.57 -2.68 -43.22
N ALA A 467 -8.15 -3.95 -43.25
CA ALA A 467 -8.82 -5.01 -44.00
C ALA A 467 -10.25 -5.33 -43.52
N ASP A 468 -10.62 -4.95 -42.29
CA ASP A 468 -11.94 -5.21 -41.70
C ASP A 468 -12.94 -4.07 -41.98
N ILE A 469 -12.44 -2.88 -42.36
CA ILE A 469 -13.28 -1.70 -42.65
C ILE A 469 -14.37 -1.99 -43.69
N PRO A 470 -14.13 -2.70 -44.81
CA PRO A 470 -15.18 -3.02 -45.77
C PRO A 470 -16.34 -3.79 -45.14
N ALA A 471 -16.06 -4.72 -44.23
CA ALA A 471 -17.10 -5.48 -43.53
C ALA A 471 -17.94 -4.59 -42.61
N MET A 472 -17.30 -3.68 -41.86
CA MET A 472 -17.96 -2.70 -41.00
C MET A 472 -18.80 -1.70 -41.80
N LYS A 473 -18.31 -1.23 -42.95
CA LYS A 473 -18.99 -0.26 -43.82
C LYS A 473 -20.37 -0.73 -44.30
N ARG A 474 -20.57 -2.05 -44.43
CA ARG A 474 -21.88 -2.63 -44.79
C ARG A 474 -22.97 -2.28 -43.78
N LEU A 475 -22.61 -1.98 -42.53
CA LEU A 475 -23.54 -1.63 -41.46
C LEU A 475 -23.77 -0.12 -41.32
N VAL A 476 -23.05 0.76 -42.02
CA VAL A 476 -23.21 2.23 -41.86
C VAL A 476 -24.63 2.69 -42.18
N SER A 477 -25.33 1.98 -43.07
CA SER A 477 -26.75 2.22 -43.40
C SER A 477 -27.73 1.37 -42.57
N ASP A 478 -27.28 0.68 -41.52
CA ASP A 478 -28.17 -0.11 -40.63
C ASP A 478 -28.98 0.84 -39.73
N GLU A 479 -30.27 0.96 -40.04
CA GLU A 479 -31.23 1.80 -39.30
C GLU A 479 -31.83 1.12 -38.07
N THR A 480 -31.40 -0.10 -37.74
CA THR A 480 -31.89 -0.80 -36.54
C THR A 480 -31.58 0.03 -35.30
N GLN A 481 -32.61 0.33 -34.52
CA GLN A 481 -32.47 1.15 -33.32
C GLN A 481 -31.70 0.41 -32.22
N VAL A 482 -30.78 1.12 -31.58
CA VAL A 482 -30.18 0.67 -30.31
C VAL A 482 -31.13 1.01 -29.16
N SER A 483 -31.13 0.20 -28.12
CA SER A 483 -32.02 0.38 -26.97
C SER A 483 -31.29 0.09 -25.67
N GLY A 484 -31.43 0.98 -24.69
CA GLY A 484 -30.79 0.92 -23.38
C GLY A 484 -30.50 2.31 -22.81
N GLN A 485 -30.24 2.38 -21.50
CA GLN A 485 -29.77 3.61 -20.86
C GLN A 485 -28.35 3.96 -21.37
N GLY A 486 -27.99 5.25 -21.44
CA GLY A 486 -26.65 5.70 -21.84
C GLY A 486 -26.47 6.05 -23.32
N TRP A 487 -27.23 5.43 -24.24
CA TRP A 487 -27.08 5.69 -25.69
C TRP A 487 -27.30 7.16 -26.10
N SER A 488 -28.27 7.83 -25.46
CA SER A 488 -28.56 9.25 -25.68
C SER A 488 -27.56 10.21 -25.02
N GLU A 489 -26.78 9.71 -24.06
CA GLU A 489 -25.80 10.48 -23.29
C GLU A 489 -24.41 10.47 -23.95
N LEU A 490 -24.18 9.56 -24.91
CA LEU A 490 -23.00 9.56 -25.76
C LEU A 490 -22.89 10.89 -26.54
N ASN A 491 -21.67 11.28 -26.88
CA ASN A 491 -21.40 12.50 -27.62
C ASN A 491 -20.68 12.20 -28.95
N PRO A 492 -21.36 12.29 -30.11
CA PRO A 492 -22.78 12.62 -30.27
C PRO A 492 -23.71 11.47 -29.83
N PRO A 493 -24.99 11.75 -29.53
CA PRO A 493 -25.96 10.72 -29.18
C PRO A 493 -26.14 9.69 -30.28
N VAL A 494 -26.19 8.41 -29.92
CA VAL A 494 -26.30 7.28 -30.86
C VAL A 494 -27.69 6.66 -30.76
N LYS A 495 -28.30 6.41 -31.92
CA LYS A 495 -29.67 5.92 -32.09
C LYS A 495 -29.76 4.64 -32.91
N THR A 496 -28.79 4.37 -33.78
CA THR A 496 -28.80 3.20 -34.67
C THR A 496 -27.49 2.45 -34.70
N VAL A 497 -27.53 1.18 -35.12
CA VAL A 497 -26.32 0.36 -35.35
C VAL A 497 -25.40 1.03 -36.38
N GLY A 498 -25.94 1.67 -37.42
CA GLY A 498 -25.12 2.35 -38.42
C GLY A 498 -24.33 3.55 -37.88
N GLN A 499 -24.86 4.26 -36.89
CA GLN A 499 -24.11 5.31 -36.19
C GLN A 499 -22.98 4.73 -35.34
N VAL A 500 -23.18 3.57 -34.71
CA VAL A 500 -22.10 2.83 -34.04
C VAL A 500 -21.04 2.41 -35.05
N ALA A 501 -21.44 1.90 -36.21
CA ALA A 501 -20.51 1.45 -37.25
C ALA A 501 -19.64 2.59 -37.78
N GLN A 502 -20.25 3.76 -38.03
CA GLN A 502 -19.53 4.95 -38.45
C GLN A 502 -18.49 5.38 -37.41
N ALA A 503 -18.88 5.50 -36.14
CA ALA A 503 -17.98 5.88 -35.05
C ALA A 503 -16.82 4.88 -34.88
N ALA A 504 -17.11 3.58 -34.94
CA ALA A 504 -16.10 2.53 -34.82
C ALA A 504 -15.08 2.56 -35.99
N ILE A 505 -15.53 2.83 -37.23
CA ILE A 505 -14.64 2.98 -38.39
C ILE A 505 -13.73 4.21 -38.24
N GLU A 506 -14.28 5.33 -37.76
CA GLU A 506 -13.51 6.56 -37.51
C GLU A 506 -12.43 6.33 -36.46
N ALA A 507 -12.79 5.74 -35.32
CA ALA A 507 -11.86 5.42 -34.25
C ALA A 507 -10.75 4.44 -34.70
N LEU A 508 -11.10 3.38 -35.44
CA LEU A 508 -10.12 2.44 -36.00
C LEU A 508 -9.12 3.17 -36.91
N ARG A 509 -9.61 4.01 -37.84
CA ARG A 509 -8.74 4.78 -38.75
C ARG A 509 -7.82 5.73 -38.01
N THR A 510 -8.31 6.42 -37.00
CA THR A 510 -7.49 7.31 -36.18
C THR A 510 -6.37 6.52 -35.49
N ARG A 511 -6.68 5.36 -34.91
CA ARG A 511 -5.69 4.49 -34.27
C ARG A 511 -4.63 4.01 -35.27
N GLU A 512 -5.03 3.48 -36.43
CA GLU A 512 -4.08 3.03 -37.47
C GLU A 512 -3.16 4.18 -37.94
N GLN A 513 -3.69 5.40 -38.04
CA GLN A 513 -2.88 6.57 -38.40
C GLN A 513 -1.87 6.95 -37.31
N SER A 514 -2.23 6.84 -36.03
CA SER A 514 -1.31 7.04 -34.90
C SER A 514 -0.21 5.98 -34.88
N GLU A 515 -0.59 4.70 -35.03
CA GLU A 515 0.38 3.58 -35.06
C GLU A 515 1.37 3.71 -36.23
N GLN A 516 0.91 4.15 -37.42
CA GLN A 516 1.77 4.42 -38.57
C GLN A 516 2.72 5.61 -38.36
N ARG A 517 2.38 6.55 -37.47
CA ARG A 517 3.22 7.70 -37.11
C ARG A 517 4.21 7.41 -35.99
N GLY A 518 4.13 6.24 -35.35
CA GLY A 518 4.99 5.85 -34.24
C GLY A 518 4.72 6.63 -32.95
N GLU A 519 3.51 7.17 -32.80
CA GLU A 519 2.95 7.71 -31.55
C GLU A 519 2.27 6.59 -30.77
#